data_AF-A0A4R8R6K2-F1
#
_entry.id   AF-A0A4R8R6K2-F1
#
_cell.length_a   1.000
_cell.length_b   1.000
_cell.length_c   1.000
_cell.angle_alpha   90.00
_cell.angle_beta   90.00
_cell.angle_gamma   90.00
#
_symmetry.space_group_name_H-M   'P 1'
#
loop_
_entity.id
_entity.type
_entity.pdbx_description
1 polymer ?
#
loop_
_entity_poly.entity_id
_entity_poly.type
_entity_poly.pdbx_seq_one_letter_code
_entity_poly.pdbx_strand_id
1 'polypeptide(L)'
;MLLNTAFLLLGLLSSPASAACFLVGAKWDDTQASAVGAAEYWCRKATGGQAIAGLLVDFKVKWGGRGDAKLDAEECLTRLKTEIMGCSHGGSKDEGEWTFT
;
A
#
# COMPACT_ATOMS: atom_id res chain seq x y z
N MET A 1 38.49 17.94 -35.19
CA MET A 1 37.94 16.96 -34.23
C MET A 1 37.07 17.73 -33.25
N LEU A 2 35.75 17.75 -33.47
CA LEU A 2 34.79 18.35 -32.54
C LEU A 2 34.23 17.21 -31.71
N LEU A 3 34.59 17.17 -30.42
CA LEU A 3 34.11 16.14 -29.50
C LEU A 3 32.71 16.55 -29.02
N ASN A 4 31.70 15.82 -29.50
CA ASN A 4 30.33 15.88 -29.03
C ASN A 4 30.26 15.41 -27.57
N THR A 5 30.06 16.32 -26.63
CA THR A 5 29.67 15.98 -25.25
C THR A 5 28.17 16.23 -25.09
N ALA A 6 27.37 15.22 -25.43
CA ALA A 6 25.97 15.18 -25.03
C ALA A 6 25.91 14.67 -23.58
N PHE A 7 25.58 15.58 -22.65
CA PHE A 7 25.25 15.24 -21.27
C PHE A 7 23.91 14.50 -21.27
N LEU A 8 23.95 13.18 -21.07
CA LEU A 8 22.76 12.38 -20.78
C LEU A 8 22.30 12.69 -19.35
N LEU A 9 21.35 13.62 -19.22
CA LEU A 9 20.55 13.76 -18.00
C LEU A 9 19.72 12.49 -17.85
N LEU A 10 20.21 11.53 -17.05
CA LEU A 10 19.37 10.47 -16.50
C LEU A 10 18.36 11.14 -15.57
N GLY A 11 17.21 11.52 -16.12
CA GLY A 11 16.02 11.79 -15.33
C GLY A 11 15.67 10.50 -14.60
N LEU A 12 15.96 10.45 -13.31
CA LEU A 12 15.37 9.49 -12.39
C LEU A 12 13.85 9.69 -12.48
N LEU A 13 13.22 8.90 -13.34
CA LEU A 13 11.81 8.58 -13.23
C LEU A 13 11.69 7.84 -11.89
N SER A 14 11.52 8.58 -10.80
CA SER A 14 10.87 8.04 -9.63
C SER A 14 9.45 7.73 -10.09
N SER A 15 9.28 6.51 -10.62
CA SER A 15 7.96 5.96 -10.87
C SER A 15 7.17 6.19 -9.59
N PRO A 16 6.06 6.94 -9.61
CA PRO A 16 5.19 6.98 -8.46
C PRO A 16 4.85 5.52 -8.21
N ALA A 17 5.23 4.99 -7.03
CA ALA A 17 4.92 3.63 -6.68
C ALA A 17 3.43 3.45 -6.95
N SER A 18 3.12 2.68 -7.98
CA SER A 18 1.76 2.53 -8.46
C SER A 18 1.14 1.44 -7.62
N ALA A 19 0.16 1.81 -6.82
CA ALA A 19 -0.84 0.87 -6.33
C ALA A 19 -1.30 -0.01 -7.49
N ALA A 20 -1.02 -1.31 -7.44
CA ALA A 20 -1.59 -2.26 -8.37
C ALA A 20 -3.04 -2.48 -7.94
N CYS A 21 -3.95 -1.64 -8.46
CA CYS A 21 -5.37 -1.77 -8.19
C CYS A 21 -5.90 -3.10 -8.71
N PHE A 22 -6.70 -3.78 -7.90
CA PHE A 22 -7.40 -4.97 -8.35
C PHE A 22 -8.46 -4.60 -9.38
N LEU A 23 -8.58 -5.41 -10.44
CA LEU A 23 -9.55 -5.20 -11.51
C LEU A 23 -10.89 -5.92 -11.25
N VAL A 24 -10.92 -6.81 -10.26
CA VAL A 24 -12.04 -7.66 -9.91
C VAL A 24 -12.20 -7.71 -8.40
N GLY A 25 -13.39 -8.06 -7.94
CA GLY A 25 -13.75 -8.09 -6.51
C GLY A 25 -14.88 -7.13 -6.18
N ALA A 26 -15.23 -7.03 -4.90
CA ALA A 26 -16.20 -6.03 -4.44
C ALA A 26 -15.60 -4.63 -4.61
N LYS A 27 -16.42 -3.67 -5.05
CA LYS A 27 -16.03 -2.26 -5.05
C LYS A 27 -16.21 -1.69 -3.65
N TRP A 28 -15.42 -0.66 -3.34
CA TRP A 28 -15.64 0.12 -2.13
C TRP A 28 -17.00 0.83 -2.15
N ASP A 29 -17.37 1.48 -3.26
CA ASP A 29 -18.61 2.26 -3.39
C ASP A 29 -18.94 3.02 -2.08
N ASP A 30 -20.13 2.81 -1.50
CA ASP A 30 -20.56 3.46 -0.25
C ASP A 30 -19.88 2.91 1.03
N THR A 31 -19.10 1.84 0.91
CA THR A 31 -18.40 1.17 2.03
C THR A 31 -16.96 1.66 2.23
N GLN A 32 -16.45 2.58 1.41
CA GLN A 32 -15.06 3.07 1.51
C GLN A 32 -14.73 3.62 2.91
N ALA A 33 -15.62 4.40 3.51
CA ALA A 33 -15.42 4.94 4.85
C ALA A 33 -15.36 3.83 5.92
N SER A 34 -16.18 2.79 5.77
CA SER A 34 -16.15 1.61 6.63
C SER A 34 -14.84 0.82 6.45
N ALA A 35 -14.34 0.69 5.23
CA ALA A 35 -13.04 0.06 4.97
C ALA A 35 -11.88 0.85 5.61
N VAL A 36 -11.91 2.18 5.56
CA VAL A 36 -10.93 3.02 6.28
C VAL A 36 -10.99 2.81 7.79
N GLY A 37 -12.19 2.76 8.38
CA GLY A 37 -12.36 2.47 9.81
C GLY A 37 -11.89 1.06 10.18
N ALA A 38 -12.12 0.09 9.29
CA ALA A 38 -11.61 -1.27 9.43
C ALA A 38 -10.08 -1.31 9.43
N ALA A 39 -9.44 -0.58 8.50
CA ALA A 39 -7.98 -0.46 8.42
C ALA A 39 -7.41 0.23 9.66
N GLU A 40 -8.08 1.25 10.22
CA GLU A 40 -7.65 1.89 11.46
C GLU A 40 -7.66 0.91 12.63
N TYR A 41 -8.78 0.20 12.81
CA TYR A 41 -8.86 -0.81 13.86
C TYR A 41 -7.82 -1.91 13.63
N TRP A 42 -7.66 -2.39 12.38
CA TRP A 42 -6.68 -3.40 12.01
C TRP A 42 -5.26 -2.91 12.31
N CYS A 43 -4.78 -1.77 11.81
CA CYS A 43 -3.42 -1.30 12.09
C CYS A 43 -3.12 -1.09 13.58
N ARG A 44 -4.13 -0.70 14.38
CA ARG A 44 -3.98 -0.57 15.84
C ARG A 44 -3.94 -1.91 16.57
N LYS A 45 -4.46 -3.00 15.98
CA LYS A 45 -4.62 -4.34 16.59
C LYS A 45 -3.76 -5.44 15.95
N ALA A 46 -3.46 -5.32 14.68
CA ALA A 46 -2.80 -6.30 13.81
C ALA A 46 -1.28 -6.32 13.97
N THR A 47 -0.76 -5.55 14.92
CA THR A 47 0.40 -5.99 15.70
C THR A 47 0.21 -7.36 16.37
N GLY A 48 -0.97 -8.00 16.24
CA GLY A 48 -1.24 -9.40 16.62
C GLY A 48 -2.06 -10.26 15.63
N GLY A 49 -2.17 -9.92 14.33
CA GLY A 49 -2.68 -10.85 13.30
C GLY A 49 -4.13 -11.35 13.43
N GLN A 50 -5.09 -10.50 13.84
CA GLN A 50 -6.49 -10.91 13.96
C GLN A 50 -7.28 -10.70 12.65
N ALA A 51 -7.87 -11.78 12.12
CA ALA A 51 -8.94 -11.70 11.15
C ALA A 51 -10.20 -11.16 11.86
N ILE A 52 -10.65 -9.97 11.46
CA ILE A 52 -11.87 -9.37 12.01
C ILE A 52 -13.05 -9.99 11.27
N ALA A 53 -13.57 -11.10 11.79
CA ALA A 53 -14.77 -11.71 11.26
C ALA A 53 -15.94 -10.70 11.34
N GLY A 54 -16.50 -10.35 10.18
CA GLY A 54 -17.63 -9.43 10.06
C GLY A 54 -17.41 -8.23 9.13
N LEU A 55 -16.16 -7.98 8.69
CA LEU A 55 -15.87 -7.03 7.62
C LEU A 55 -15.32 -7.82 6.43
N LEU A 56 -15.93 -7.66 5.24
CA LEU A 56 -15.60 -8.35 3.98
C LEU A 56 -14.27 -7.88 3.36
N VAL A 57 -13.30 -7.46 4.17
CA VAL A 57 -12.06 -6.82 3.71
C VAL A 57 -10.86 -7.54 4.33
N ASP A 58 -9.92 -7.94 3.47
CA ASP A 58 -8.66 -8.58 3.86
C ASP A 58 -7.54 -7.54 3.80
N PHE A 59 -6.85 -7.33 4.92
CA PHE A 59 -5.70 -6.44 5.01
C PHE A 59 -4.44 -7.25 5.29
N LYS A 60 -3.38 -6.99 4.54
CA LYS A 60 -2.11 -7.67 4.67
C LYS A 60 -0.96 -6.68 4.57
N VAL A 61 -0.08 -6.75 5.57
CA VAL A 61 1.18 -6.01 5.58
C VAL A 61 2.32 -7.00 5.76
N LYS A 62 3.30 -6.96 4.86
CA LYS A 62 4.40 -7.93 4.83
C LYS A 62 5.75 -7.23 4.72
N TRP A 63 6.68 -7.62 5.59
CA TRP A 63 8.11 -7.29 5.47
C TRP A 63 8.81 -8.30 4.54
N GLY A 64 9.48 -7.80 3.51
CA GLY A 64 10.27 -8.57 2.55
C GLY A 64 11.78 -8.50 2.80
N GLY A 65 12.25 -7.57 3.63
CA GLY A 65 13.67 -7.35 3.87
C GLY A 65 14.32 -8.34 4.84
N ARG A 66 15.59 -8.09 5.18
CA ARG A 66 16.35 -8.89 6.15
C ARG A 66 16.07 -8.49 7.58
N GLY A 67 16.02 -9.47 8.48
CA GLY A 67 15.80 -9.27 9.92
C GLY A 67 14.35 -8.92 10.26
N ASP A 68 14.10 -8.53 11.50
CA ASP A 68 12.78 -8.12 11.97
C ASP A 68 12.62 -6.61 11.80
N ALA A 69 11.49 -6.19 11.25
CA ALA A 69 11.11 -4.79 11.15
C ALA A 69 9.75 -4.58 11.83
N LYS A 70 9.60 -3.41 12.47
CA LYS A 70 8.34 -2.97 13.06
C LYS A 70 7.80 -1.83 12.22
N LEU A 71 6.54 -1.95 11.85
CA LEU A 71 5.78 -0.88 11.25
C LEU A 71 4.93 -0.22 12.33
N ASP A 72 4.93 1.11 12.40
CA ASP A 72 4.04 1.81 13.31
C ASP A 72 2.60 1.83 12.77
N ALA A 73 1.64 2.01 13.67
CA ALA A 73 0.23 1.94 13.32
C ALA A 73 -0.23 3.11 12.43
N GLU A 74 0.43 4.27 12.52
CA GLU A 74 0.09 5.46 11.73
C GLU A 74 0.60 5.31 10.30
N GLU A 75 1.82 4.80 10.10
CA GLU A 75 2.35 4.45 8.79
C GLU A 75 1.50 3.35 8.15
N CYS A 76 1.19 2.27 8.88
CA CYS A 76 0.29 1.22 8.43
C CYS A 76 -1.03 1.78 7.88
N LEU A 77 -1.69 2.64 8.67
CA LEU A 77 -2.97 3.23 8.29
C LEU A 77 -2.84 4.15 7.09
N THR A 78 -1.79 4.98 7.07
CA THR A 78 -1.53 5.91 5.97
C THR A 78 -1.39 5.15 4.65
N ARG A 79 -0.62 4.06 4.63
CA ARG A 79 -0.41 3.26 3.42
C ARG A 79 -1.68 2.55 2.97
N LEU A 80 -2.38 1.85 3.87
CA LEU A 80 -3.64 1.17 3.52
C LEU A 80 -4.72 2.16 3.06
N LYS A 81 -4.79 3.36 3.64
CA LYS A 81 -5.72 4.41 3.18
C LYS A 81 -5.42 4.86 1.76
N THR A 82 -4.15 4.96 1.37
CA THR A 82 -3.79 5.28 -0.02
C THR A 82 -4.37 4.25 -0.99
N GLU A 83 -4.30 2.96 -0.65
CA GLU A 83 -4.87 1.89 -1.48
C GLU A 83 -6.40 1.93 -1.53
N ILE A 84 -7.05 2.08 -0.37
CA ILE A 84 -8.52 2.14 -0.26
C ILE A 84 -9.09 3.35 -1.03
N MET A 85 -8.40 4.50 -0.98
CA MET A 85 -8.85 5.72 -1.65
C MET A 85 -8.46 5.76 -3.13
N GLY A 86 -7.35 5.12 -3.49
CA GLY A 86 -6.81 5.13 -4.86
C GLY A 86 -7.37 4.05 -5.78
N CYS A 87 -7.83 2.93 -5.22
CA CYS A 87 -8.28 1.77 -6.00
C CYS A 87 -9.70 1.39 -5.66
N SER A 88 -10.60 1.33 -6.65
CA SER A 88 -12.03 1.06 -6.43
C SER A 88 -12.35 -0.33 -5.88
N HIS A 89 -11.45 -1.31 -6.06
CA HIS A 89 -11.59 -2.69 -5.58
C HIS A 89 -10.50 -3.07 -4.56
N GLY A 90 -9.79 -2.07 -4.02
CA GLY A 90 -8.54 -2.29 -3.30
C GLY A 90 -7.37 -2.53 -4.24
N GLY A 91 -6.19 -2.65 -3.66
CA GLY A 91 -4.95 -2.75 -4.42
C GLY A 91 -3.83 -3.31 -3.58
N SER A 92 -2.67 -3.48 -4.21
CA SER A 92 -1.45 -3.86 -3.53
C SER A 92 -0.33 -2.92 -3.92
N LYS A 93 0.51 -2.56 -2.96
CA LYS A 93 1.61 -1.65 -3.19
C LYS A 93 2.86 -2.02 -2.39
N ASP A 94 3.99 -1.93 -3.07
CA ASP A 94 5.30 -2.03 -2.45
C ASP A 94 5.84 -0.62 -2.13
N GLU A 95 6.32 -0.46 -0.91
CA GLU A 95 6.96 0.75 -0.39
C GLU A 95 8.27 0.34 0.28
N GLY A 96 9.35 0.42 -0.50
CA GLY A 96 10.64 -0.17 -0.12
C GLY A 96 10.52 -1.69 -0.01
N GLU A 97 10.79 -2.21 1.18
CA GLU A 97 10.75 -3.65 1.50
C GLU A 97 9.41 -4.09 2.11
N TRP A 98 8.43 -3.19 2.20
CA TRP A 98 7.09 -3.49 2.72
C TRP A 98 6.08 -3.62 1.58
N THR A 99 5.23 -4.64 1.66
CA THR A 99 4.06 -4.80 0.80
C THR A 99 2.79 -4.58 1.60
N PHE A 100 1.89 -3.76 1.07
CA PHE A 100 0.57 -3.43 1.63
C PHE A 100 -0.51 -3.93 0.68
N THR A 101 -1.53 -4.60 1.21
CA THR A 101 -2.69 -5.09 0.46
C THR A 101 -3.96 -4.89 1.29
#